data_AF-K8NQL4-F1
#
_entry.id   AF-K8NQL4-F1
#
_cell.length_a   1.000
_cell.length_b   1.000
_cell.length_c   1.000
_cell.angle_alpha   90.00
_cell.angle_beta   90.00
_cell.angle_gamma   90.00
#
_symmetry.space_group_name_H-M   'P 1'
#
loop_
_entity.id
_entity.type
_entity.pdbx_description
1 polymer ?
#
loop_
_entity_poly.entity_id
_entity_poly.type
_entity_poly.pdbx_seq_one_letter_code
_entity_poly.pdbx_strand_id
1 'polypeptide(L)'
;MFQNDQWAVTVHGLESRPPLPPYRILASELLSTRDDGDGRYYEWPVDIALKTWVEIDSFLEAFIQAVLAHHELLPEEYDTVLARTLAKARSQALGQPFVQRSPSSKGTFP
;
A
#
# COMPACT_ATOMS: atom_id res chain seq x y z
N MET A 1 15.49 -2.10 11.22
CA MET A 1 14.05 -2.05 10.87
C MET A 1 13.72 -0.65 10.39
N PHE A 2 13.00 -0.53 9.29
CA PHE A 2 12.74 0.74 8.60
C PHE A 2 11.47 1.44 9.14
N GLN A 3 11.47 2.78 9.17
CA GLN A 3 10.28 3.59 9.39
C GLN A 3 10.43 4.95 8.69
N ASN A 4 9.31 5.52 8.22
CA ASN A 4 9.20 6.89 7.73
C ASN A 4 7.98 7.57 8.38
N ASP A 5 7.62 8.78 7.96
CA ASP A 5 6.60 9.61 8.63
C ASP A 5 5.25 8.92 8.81
N GLN A 6 4.86 8.03 7.89
CA GLN A 6 3.55 7.38 7.90
C GLN A 6 3.59 5.89 8.24
N TRP A 7 4.72 5.19 8.02
CA TRP A 7 4.76 3.73 8.04
C TRP A 7 5.98 3.19 8.79
N ALA A 8 5.82 2.01 9.39
CA ALA A 8 6.86 1.28 10.08
C ALA A 8 6.87 -0.19 9.63
N VAL A 9 8.04 -0.69 9.24
CA VAL A 9 8.27 -2.11 8.99
C VAL A 9 8.48 -2.79 10.34
N THR A 10 7.63 -3.75 10.67
CA THR A 10 7.65 -4.52 11.93
C THR A 10 7.99 -5.98 11.66
N VAL A 11 8.21 -6.77 12.72
CA VAL A 11 8.56 -8.20 12.58
C VAL A 11 7.41 -9.02 11.99
N HIS A 12 6.23 -8.41 11.88
CA HIS A 12 5.02 -9.03 11.36
C HIS A 12 4.60 -8.49 9.98
N GLY A 13 5.25 -7.45 9.46
CA GLY A 13 4.92 -6.86 8.17
C GLY A 13 5.08 -5.34 8.17
N LEU A 14 4.02 -4.62 7.80
CA LEU A 14 4.01 -3.17 7.65
C LEU A 14 2.81 -2.55 8.40
N GLU A 15 3.05 -1.48 9.16
CA GLU A 15 2.05 -0.83 9.99
C GLU A 15 2.05 0.69 9.80
N SER A 16 0.87 1.31 9.84
CA SER A 16 0.77 2.78 9.85
C SER A 16 1.16 3.35 11.22
N ARG A 17 1.67 4.58 11.22
CA ARG A 17 2.14 5.29 12.43
C ARG A 17 1.13 6.34 12.89
N PRO A 18 1.00 6.58 14.21
CA PRO A 18 0.25 7.73 14.72
C PRO A 18 0.78 9.05 14.13
N PRO A 19 -0.08 10.03 13.81
CA PRO A 19 -1.50 10.12 14.15
C PRO A 19 -2.46 9.50 13.12
N LEU A 20 -1.98 8.72 12.16
CA LEU A 20 -2.82 8.14 11.11
C LEU A 20 -3.75 7.04 11.66
N PRO A 21 -4.85 6.71 10.94
CA PRO A 21 -5.67 5.55 11.27
C PRO A 21 -4.82 4.26 11.33
N PRO A 22 -5.03 3.39 12.32
CA PRO A 22 -4.28 2.15 12.44
C PRO A 22 -4.57 1.25 11.24
N TYR A 23 -3.51 0.79 10.60
CA TYR A 23 -3.54 -0.10 9.45
C TYR A 23 -2.37 -1.06 9.51
N ARG A 24 -2.60 -2.32 9.16
CA ARG A 24 -1.57 -3.38 9.17
C ARG A 24 -1.69 -4.22 7.91
N ILE A 25 -0.55 -4.54 7.33
CA ILE A 25 -0.37 -5.51 6.24
C ILE A 25 0.57 -6.58 6.76
N LEU A 26 0.17 -7.85 6.71
CA LEU A 26 1.00 -8.95 7.19
C LEU A 26 2.13 -9.24 6.20
N ALA A 27 3.27 -9.68 6.71
CA ALA A 27 4.43 -10.08 5.90
C ALA A 27 4.06 -11.13 4.83
N SER A 28 3.16 -12.05 5.19
CA SER A 28 2.61 -13.10 4.31
C SER A 28 1.74 -12.55 3.17
N GLU A 29 1.26 -11.32 3.27
CA GLU A 29 0.38 -10.68 2.29
C GLU A 29 1.13 -9.67 1.42
N LEU A 30 2.39 -9.32 1.75
CA LEU A 30 3.16 -8.31 1.00
C LEU A 30 3.32 -8.63 -0.48
N LEU A 31 3.45 -9.91 -0.83
CA LEU A 31 3.57 -10.39 -2.21
C LEU A 31 2.24 -10.79 -2.83
N SER A 32 1.10 -10.47 -2.21
CA SER A 32 -0.21 -10.70 -2.83
C SER A 32 -0.33 -9.92 -4.13
N THR A 33 -0.67 -10.63 -5.20
CA THR A 33 -0.80 -10.05 -6.55
C THR A 33 -2.23 -10.13 -7.06
N ARG A 34 -2.59 -9.19 -7.93
CA ARG A 34 -3.82 -9.20 -8.73
C ARG A 34 -3.46 -9.04 -10.20
N ASP A 35 -4.24 -9.67 -11.08
CA ASP A 35 -4.12 -9.52 -12.52
C ASP A 35 -5.25 -8.63 -13.05
N ASP A 36 -4.96 -7.78 -14.03
CA ASP A 36 -5.96 -7.04 -14.80
C ASP A 36 -5.56 -6.94 -16.29
N GLY A 37 -6.27 -6.10 -17.04
CA GLY A 37 -6.00 -5.89 -18.47
C GLY A 37 -4.60 -5.35 -18.81
N ASP A 38 -3.90 -4.73 -17.85
CA ASP A 38 -2.54 -4.20 -18.00
C ASP A 38 -1.47 -5.17 -17.44
N GLY A 39 -1.90 -6.28 -16.83
CA GLY A 39 -1.07 -7.38 -16.32
C GLY A 39 -1.07 -7.52 -14.80
N ARG A 40 -0.11 -8.29 -14.28
CA ARG A 40 0.06 -8.57 -12.84
C ARG A 40 0.69 -7.40 -12.07
N TYR A 41 0.17 -7.10 -10.88
CA TYR A 41 0.68 -6.10 -9.93
C TYR A 41 0.48 -6.55 -8.48
N TYR A 42 1.21 -5.97 -7.52
CA TYR A 42 0.95 -6.18 -6.08
C TYR A 42 -0.28 -5.39 -5.66
N GLU A 43 -1.19 -6.05 -4.94
CA GLU A 43 -2.49 -5.47 -4.63
C GLU A 43 -2.38 -4.30 -3.64
N TRP A 44 -1.50 -4.41 -2.64
CA TRP A 44 -1.45 -3.46 -1.53
C TRP A 44 -1.12 -2.03 -1.96
N PRO A 45 -0.08 -1.76 -2.76
CA PRO A 45 0.17 -0.40 -3.26
C PRO A 45 -1.02 0.24 -3.97
N VAL A 46 -1.81 -0.52 -4.71
CA VAL A 46 -2.97 -0.01 -5.44
C VAL A 46 -4.16 0.23 -4.51
N ASP A 47 -4.45 -0.71 -3.62
CA ASP A 47 -5.55 -0.59 -2.66
C ASP A 47 -5.26 0.48 -1.59
N ILE A 48 -4.00 0.70 -1.24
CA ILE A 48 -3.56 1.77 -0.33
C ILE A 48 -3.61 3.14 -1.02
N ALA A 49 -3.28 3.25 -2.31
CA ALA A 49 -3.40 4.50 -3.06
C ALA A 49 -4.83 5.06 -3.13
N LEU A 50 -5.85 4.23 -2.87
CA LEU A 50 -7.24 4.67 -2.75
C LEU A 50 -7.55 5.38 -1.41
N LYS A 51 -6.66 5.32 -0.42
CA LYS A 51 -6.88 5.92 0.89
C LYS A 51 -6.39 7.37 0.89
N THR A 52 -7.32 8.30 1.10
CA THR A 52 -7.06 9.76 1.03
C THR A 52 -6.11 10.31 2.10
N TRP A 53 -5.86 9.56 3.17
CA TRP A 53 -4.96 9.94 4.25
C TRP A 53 -3.51 9.47 4.04
N VAL A 54 -3.26 8.69 2.98
CA VAL A 54 -1.95 8.12 2.69
C VAL A 54 -1.18 9.04 1.75
N GLU A 55 0.04 9.35 2.13
CA GLU A 55 1.06 9.86 1.21
C GLU A 55 1.65 8.65 0.49
N ILE A 56 1.40 8.55 -0.81
CA ILE A 56 1.64 7.32 -1.57
C ILE A 56 3.13 7.00 -1.66
N ASP A 57 4.00 7.99 -1.84
CA ASP A 57 5.43 7.71 -1.98
C ASP A 57 6.03 7.18 -0.66
N SER A 58 5.55 7.69 0.49
CA SER A 58 5.87 7.18 1.82
C SER A 58 5.43 5.73 1.99
N PHE A 59 4.25 5.36 1.49
CA PHE A 59 3.83 3.96 1.53
C PHE A 59 4.70 3.08 0.63
N LEU A 60 4.95 3.50 -0.62
CA LEU A 60 5.72 2.72 -1.60
C LEU A 60 7.15 2.44 -1.11
N GLU A 61 7.80 3.44 -0.52
CA GLU A 61 9.11 3.28 0.09
C GLU A 61 9.08 2.21 1.20
N ALA A 62 8.12 2.32 2.12
CA ALA A 62 7.99 1.39 3.24
C ALA A 62 7.60 -0.02 2.79
N PHE A 63 6.79 -0.15 1.74
CA PHE A 63 6.43 -1.42 1.12
C PHE A 63 7.65 -2.14 0.54
N ILE A 64 8.50 -1.44 -0.22
CA ILE A 64 9.75 -2.01 -0.76
C ILE A 64 10.65 -2.50 0.38
N GLN A 65 10.81 -1.69 1.42
CA GLN A 65 11.61 -2.06 2.60
C GLN A 65 11.00 -3.26 3.34
N ALA A 66 9.67 -3.37 3.42
CA ALA A 66 8.99 -4.51 4.01
C ALA A 66 9.23 -5.79 3.19
N VAL A 67 9.13 -5.74 1.86
CA VAL A 67 9.38 -6.89 1.00
C VAL A 67 10.82 -7.38 1.15
N LEU A 68 11.80 -6.47 1.09
CA LEU A 68 13.22 -6.80 1.26
C LEU A 68 13.55 -7.36 2.66
N ALA A 69 12.81 -6.96 3.69
CA ALA A 69 13.03 -7.42 5.06
C ALA A 69 12.42 -8.79 5.36
N HIS A 70 11.33 -9.16 4.67
CA HIS A 70 10.52 -10.35 5.00
C HIS A 70 10.65 -11.49 3.99
N HIS A 71 11.21 -11.25 2.81
CA HIS A 71 11.33 -12.26 1.76
C HIS A 71 12.80 -12.46 1.37
N GLU A 72 13.35 -13.62 1.73
CA GLU A 72 14.74 -14.00 1.43
C GLU A 72 14.97 -14.23 -0.07
N LEU A 73 13.93 -14.69 -0.77
CA LEU A 73 13.94 -14.96 -2.20
C LEU A 73 12.77 -14.24 -2.85
N LEU A 74 13.10 -13.31 -3.75
CA LEU A 74 12.11 -12.60 -4.55
C LEU A 74 11.79 -13.40 -5.81
N PRO A 75 10.53 -13.40 -6.27
CA PRO A 75 10.17 -14.00 -7.56
C PRO A 75 10.98 -13.39 -8.70
N GLU A 76 11.26 -14.16 -9.76
CA GLU A 76 11.99 -13.67 -10.94
C GLU A 76 11.31 -12.44 -11.59
N GLU A 77 9.98 -12.41 -11.57
CA GLU A 77 9.19 -11.29 -12.10
C GLU A 77 9.10 -10.07 -11.15
N TYR A 78 9.73 -10.12 -9.96
CA TYR A 78 9.61 -9.10 -8.91
C TYR A 78 9.81 -7.69 -9.44
N ASP A 79 10.92 -7.41 -10.14
CA ASP A 79 11.22 -6.06 -10.61
C ASP A 79 10.20 -5.56 -11.62
N THR A 80 9.69 -6.44 -12.49
CA THR A 80 8.70 -6.10 -13.51
C THR A 80 7.34 -5.83 -12.87
N VAL A 81 6.91 -6.70 -11.95
CA VAL A 81 5.66 -6.54 -11.20
C VAL A 81 5.73 -5.30 -10.31
N LEU A 82 6.87 -5.06 -9.64
CA LEU A 82 7.10 -3.87 -8.82
C LEU A 82 7.01 -2.61 -9.67
N ALA A 83 7.74 -2.51 -10.78
CA ALA A 83 7.71 -1.32 -11.64
C ALA A 83 6.29 -0.98 -12.11
N ARG A 84 5.51 -1.99 -12.54
CA ARG A 84 4.10 -1.81 -12.91
C ARG A 84 3.25 -1.35 -11.72
N THR A 85 3.46 -1.98 -10.56
CA THR A 85 2.77 -1.65 -9.31
C THR A 85 2.99 -0.20 -8.91
N LEU A 86 4.25 0.29 -8.93
CA LEU A 86 4.59 1.67 -8.57
C LEU A 86 3.91 2.67 -9.52
N ALA A 87 3.95 2.41 -10.83
CA ALA A 87 3.31 3.25 -11.83
C ALA A 87 1.78 3.31 -11.62
N LYS A 88 1.16 2.15 -11.38
CA LYS A 88 -0.29 2.02 -11.17
C LYS A 88 -0.74 2.70 -9.88
N ALA A 89 -0.05 2.47 -8.77
CA ALA A 89 -0.35 3.08 -7.48
C ALA A 89 -0.27 4.61 -7.54
N ARG A 90 0.75 5.17 -8.20
CA ARG A 90 0.88 6.63 -8.41
C ARG A 90 -0.23 7.17 -9.30
N SER A 91 -0.55 6.50 -10.41
CA SER A 91 -1.66 6.91 -11.26
C SER A 91 -2.99 6.89 -10.52
N GLN A 92 -3.22 5.89 -9.67
CA GLN A 92 -4.41 5.77 -8.84
C GLN A 92 -4.50 6.91 -7.81
N ALA A 93 -3.40 7.25 -7.14
CA ALA A 93 -3.34 8.36 -6.20
C ALA A 93 -3.58 9.72 -6.88
N LEU A 94 -3.04 9.93 -8.09
CA LEU A 94 -3.26 11.15 -8.89
C LEU A 94 -4.69 11.27 -9.43
N GLY A 95 -5.35 10.13 -9.71
CA GLY A 95 -6.75 10.07 -10.15
C GLY A 95 -7.77 10.38 -9.05
N GLN A 96 -7.32 10.45 -7.78
CA GLN A 96 -8.16 10.86 -6.65
C GLN A 96 -8.09 12.40 -6.51
N PRO A 97 -9.16 13.16 -6.77
CA PRO A 97 -9.20 14.57 -6.42
C PRO A 97 -9.10 14.70 -4.89
N PHE A 98 -8.06 15.37 -4.39
CA PHE A 98 -7.77 15.58 -2.96
C PHE A 98 -8.85 16.40 -2.20
N VAL A 99 -9.97 16.77 -2.82
CA VAL A 99 -10.98 17.66 -2.22
C VAL A 99 -12.41 17.11 -2.39
N GLN A 100 -13.06 16.91 -1.24
CA GLN A 100 -14.48 16.66 -0.95
C GLN A 100 -14.95 15.20 -0.86
N ARG A 101 -15.12 14.74 0.38
CA ARG A 101 -16.46 14.45 0.93
C ARG A 101 -16.42 14.45 2.46
N SER A 102 -17.28 15.27 3.04
CA SER A 102 -17.66 15.30 4.45
C SER A 102 -17.89 13.88 5.01
N PRO A 103 -17.71 13.65 6.32
CA PRO A 103 -18.04 12.37 6.95
C PRO A 103 -19.51 12.07 6.66
N SER A 104 -19.78 11.05 5.84
CA SER A 104 -21.14 10.63 5.59
C SER A 104 -21.61 9.87 6.83
N SER A 105 -22.29 10.60 7.73
CA SER A 105 -23.20 10.01 8.70
C SER A 105 -24.26 9.20 7.97
N LYS A 106 -24.19 7.87 8.10
CA LYS A 106 -25.35 6.97 8.11
C LYS A 106 -25.04 5.91 9.16
N GLY A 107 -25.71 5.82 10.31
CA GLY A 107 -27.13 6.05 10.52
C GLY A 107 -27.89 4.78 10.15
N THR A 108 -28.34 4.09 11.20
CA THR A 108 -29.36 3.03 11.25
C THR A 108 -28.88 1.57 11.21
N PHE A 109 -28.79 1.01 12.43
CA PHE A 109 -28.96 -0.41 12.74
C PHE A 109 -30.38 -0.88 12.41
N PRO A 110 -30.58 -2.12 11.94
CA PRO A 110 -31.62 -3.00 12.43
C PRO A 110 -31.14 -3.87 13.61
#